data_AF-A0A7V8ZGK4-F1
#
_entry.id   AF-A0A7V8ZGK4-F1
#
_cell.length_a   1.000
_cell.length_b   1.000
_cell.length_c   1.000
_cell.angle_alpha   90.00
_cell.angle_beta   90.00
_cell.angle_gamma   90.00
#
_symmetry.space_group_name_H-M   'P 1'
#
loop_
_entity.id
_entity.type
_entity.pdbx_description
1 polymer ?
#
loop_
_entity_poly.entity_id
_entity_poly.type
_entity_poly.pdbx_seq_one_letter_code
_entity_poly.pdbx_strand_id
1 'polypeptide(L)'
;DYRYFNLRDNRSTGTDLFDAVGLLFDDYRPKAAYAALRSGIERYGAPAAPAAARPATPSLRLTLRPTRVIRGRRTTVRVLVRTGDMRVRGARVRIGDRTVQTGADGRARLRLRLVGRPGARTARVTLRGHRRGAARLRVVRR
;
A
#
# COMPACT_ATOMS: atom_id res chain seq x y z
N ASP A 1 -7.55 -13.54 19.79
CA ASP A 1 -7.98 -14.60 18.86
C ASP A 1 -7.75 -15.92 19.57
N TYR A 2 -8.82 -16.57 20.02
CA TYR A 2 -8.72 -17.88 20.68
C TYR A 2 -9.05 -18.94 19.63
N ARG A 3 -8.12 -19.86 19.38
CA ARG A 3 -8.29 -20.96 18.43
C ARG A 3 -8.30 -22.25 19.21
N TYR A 4 -9.39 -23.01 19.07
CA TYR A 4 -9.49 -24.31 19.71
C TYR A 4 -8.49 -25.27 19.06
N PHE A 5 -7.76 -26.01 19.88
CA PHE A 5 -6.55 -26.73 19.48
C PHE A 5 -6.82 -27.84 18.46
N ASN A 6 -7.95 -28.56 18.56
CA ASN A 6 -8.40 -29.55 17.58
C ASN A 6 -9.93 -29.54 17.43
N LEU A 7 -10.44 -29.36 16.21
CA LEU A 7 -11.88 -29.42 15.98
C LEU A 7 -12.43 -30.84 16.19
N ARG A 8 -11.66 -31.85 15.78
CA ARG A 8 -12.03 -33.27 15.77
C ARG A 8 -10.99 -34.09 16.51
N ASP A 9 -11.41 -35.20 17.11
CA ASP A 9 -10.50 -36.23 17.59
C ASP A 9 -9.62 -36.76 16.45
N ASN A 10 -8.41 -37.17 16.82
CA ASN A 10 -7.51 -37.91 15.94
C ASN A 10 -7.99 -39.37 15.84
N ARG A 11 -8.33 -39.97 16.99
CA ARG A 11 -8.90 -41.32 17.12
C ARG A 11 -9.73 -41.40 18.41
N SER A 12 -11.05 -41.53 18.32
CA SER A 12 -11.93 -41.43 19.50
C SER A 12 -11.73 -42.53 20.55
N THR A 13 -11.21 -43.69 20.13
CA THR A 13 -10.97 -44.87 20.97
C THR A 13 -9.49 -45.08 21.32
N GLY A 14 -8.63 -44.15 20.92
CA GLY A 14 -7.21 -44.22 21.19
C GLY A 14 -6.87 -43.88 22.66
N THR A 15 -5.70 -44.32 23.12
CA THR A 15 -5.23 -44.13 24.50
C THR A 15 -4.13 -43.08 24.62
N ASP A 16 -3.70 -42.47 23.51
CA ASP A 16 -2.71 -41.40 23.51
C ASP A 16 -3.31 -40.09 24.05
N LEU A 17 -2.46 -39.24 24.62
CA LEU A 17 -2.82 -37.97 25.26
C LEU A 17 -3.56 -37.02 24.30
N PHE A 18 -3.36 -37.16 22.99
CA PHE A 18 -3.96 -36.33 21.95
C PHE A 18 -5.01 -37.04 21.10
N ASP A 19 -5.44 -38.24 21.47
CA ASP A 19 -6.37 -39.04 20.66
C ASP A 19 -7.81 -38.48 20.72
N ALA A 20 -8.28 -38.06 21.90
CA ALA A 20 -9.66 -37.67 22.18
C ALA A 20 -9.87 -36.19 22.59
N VAL A 21 -9.00 -35.28 22.14
CA VAL A 21 -8.97 -33.86 22.55
C VAL A 21 -9.84 -32.92 21.70
N GLY A 22 -10.58 -33.46 20.72
CA GLY A 22 -11.44 -32.68 19.83
C GLY A 22 -12.80 -32.36 20.43
N LEU A 23 -13.46 -31.35 19.85
CA LEU A 23 -14.87 -31.04 20.15
C LEU A 23 -15.83 -32.02 19.47
N LEU A 24 -15.38 -32.64 18.38
CA LEU A 24 -16.09 -33.67 17.65
C LEU A 24 -15.37 -35.01 17.82
N PHE A 25 -16.13 -36.10 17.78
CA PHE A 25 -15.56 -37.44 17.57
C PHE A 25 -14.89 -37.52 16.20
N ASP A 26 -14.04 -38.51 15.99
CA ASP A 26 -13.36 -38.79 14.72
C ASP A 26 -14.33 -39.06 13.54
N ASP A 27 -15.57 -39.46 13.82
CA ASP A 27 -16.66 -39.57 12.85
C ASP A 27 -17.49 -38.28 12.67
N TYR A 28 -17.01 -37.15 13.22
CA TYR A 28 -17.63 -35.83 13.21
C TYR A 28 -18.91 -35.68 14.03
N ARG A 29 -19.35 -36.70 14.78
CA ARG A 29 -20.45 -36.51 15.72
C ARG A 29 -20.04 -35.51 16.82
N PRO A 30 -20.95 -34.62 17.24
CA PRO A 30 -20.63 -33.61 18.24
C PRO A 30 -20.52 -34.23 19.64
N LYS A 31 -19.54 -33.77 20.43
CA LYS A 31 -19.49 -34.00 21.88
C LYS A 31 -20.26 -32.91 22.61
N ALA A 32 -20.56 -33.13 23.89
CA ALA A 32 -21.18 -32.13 24.75
C ALA A 32 -20.39 -30.80 24.79
N ALA A 33 -19.06 -30.88 24.76
CA ALA A 33 -18.19 -29.71 24.71
C ALA A 33 -18.41 -28.83 23.48
N TYR A 34 -18.77 -29.41 22.33
CA TYR A 34 -19.11 -28.65 21.12
C TYR A 34 -20.36 -27.81 21.32
N ALA A 35 -21.41 -28.37 21.92
CA ALA A 35 -22.65 -27.64 22.23
C ALA A 35 -22.41 -26.52 23.25
N ALA A 36 -21.60 -26.78 24.28
CA ALA A 36 -21.22 -25.77 25.27
C ALA A 36 -20.44 -24.61 24.62
N LEU A 37 -19.47 -24.90 23.75
CA LEU A 37 -18.74 -23.89 23.01
C LEU A 37 -19.68 -23.06 22.12
N ARG A 38 -20.56 -23.70 21.35
CA ARG A 38 -21.53 -23.00 20.49
C ARG A 38 -22.45 -22.07 21.29
N SER A 39 -22.97 -22.55 22.42
CA SER A 39 -23.81 -21.73 23.32
C SER A 39 -23.03 -20.56 23.91
N GLY A 40 -21.76 -20.75 24.25
CA GLY A 40 -20.88 -19.68 24.72
C GLY A 40 -20.59 -18.64 23.64
N ILE A 41 -20.35 -19.06 22.40
CA ILE A 41 -20.18 -18.16 21.25
C ILE A 41 -21.48 -17.38 21.00
N GLU A 42 -22.63 -18.01 21.09
CA GLU A 42 -23.91 -17.33 20.90
C GLU A 42 -24.18 -16.29 22.00
N ARG A 43 -23.89 -16.64 23.26
CA ARG A 43 -24.16 -15.76 24.41
C ARG A 43 -23.15 -14.62 24.55
N TYR A 44 -21.89 -14.87 24.23
CA TYR A 44 -20.78 -13.94 24.54
C TYR A 44 -19.97 -13.52 23.32
N GLY A 45 -20.17 -14.16 22.17
CA GLY A 45 -19.53 -13.78 20.93
C GLY A 45 -20.14 -12.50 20.41
N ALA A 46 -19.56 -11.36 20.80
CA ALA A 46 -19.81 -10.13 20.08
C ALA A 46 -19.25 -10.31 18.65
N PRO A 47 -20.02 -10.00 17.59
CA PRO A 47 -19.44 -9.88 16.28
C PRO A 47 -18.32 -8.84 16.38
N ALA A 48 -17.11 -9.23 15.98
CA ALA A 48 -16.02 -8.27 15.88
C ALA A 48 -16.53 -7.14 14.99
N ALA A 49 -16.70 -5.94 15.55
CA ALA A 49 -17.08 -4.78 14.76
C ALA A 49 -16.09 -4.69 13.59
N PRO A 50 -16.55 -4.56 12.34
CA PRO A 50 -15.63 -4.46 11.22
C PRO A 50 -14.69 -3.30 11.53
N ALA A 51 -13.39 -3.60 11.57
CA ALA A 51 -12.39 -2.60 11.88
C ALA A 51 -12.61 -1.41 10.94
N ALA A 52 -12.93 -0.24 11.50
CA ALA A 52 -13.22 0.95 10.71
C ALA A 52 -12.06 1.17 9.72
N ALA A 53 -12.36 1.15 8.42
CA ALA A 53 -11.36 1.30 7.39
C ALA A 53 -10.66 2.66 7.58
N ARG A 54 -9.36 2.65 7.85
CA ARG A 54 -8.59 3.89 7.92
C ARG A 54 -8.71 4.62 6.58
N PRO A 55 -8.95 5.94 6.57
CA PRO A 55 -9.04 6.69 5.33
C PRO A 55 -7.74 6.50 4.54
N ALA A 56 -7.87 6.12 3.27
CA ALA A 56 -6.72 5.85 2.43
C ALA A 56 -5.91 7.14 2.21
N THR A 57 -4.61 7.09 2.50
CA THR A 57 -3.71 8.23 2.24
C THR A 57 -3.71 8.55 0.74
N PRO A 58 -4.11 9.77 0.32
CA PRO A 58 -4.19 10.13 -1.08
C PRO A 58 -2.84 10.03 -1.78
N SER A 59 -2.82 9.58 -3.04
CA SER A 59 -1.57 9.39 -3.80
C SER A 59 -1.30 10.51 -4.80
N LEU A 60 -0.03 10.94 -4.89
CA LEU A 60 0.42 11.95 -5.83
C LEU A 60 0.76 11.31 -7.18
N ARG A 61 0.26 11.90 -8.26
CA ARG A 61 0.62 11.59 -9.65
C ARG A 61 1.47 12.71 -10.22
N LEU A 62 2.63 12.37 -10.76
CA LEU A 62 3.59 13.30 -11.36
C LEU A 62 3.62 13.12 -12.88
N THR A 63 3.52 14.21 -13.63
CA THR A 63 3.68 14.23 -15.09
C THR A 63 4.76 15.22 -15.49
N LEU A 64 5.61 14.83 -16.43
CA LEU A 64 6.73 15.64 -16.94
C LEU A 64 6.57 15.87 -18.44
N ARG A 65 6.88 17.09 -18.90
CA ARG A 65 6.98 17.42 -20.33
C ARG A 65 8.17 18.35 -20.58
N PRO A 66 9.10 18.02 -21.49
CA PRO A 66 9.20 16.77 -22.25
C PRO A 66 9.55 15.57 -21.35
N THR A 67 9.31 14.35 -21.83
CA THR A 67 9.70 13.09 -21.14
C THR A 67 11.10 12.61 -21.56
N ARG A 68 11.68 13.19 -22.61
CA ARG A 68 13.03 12.92 -23.11
C ARG A 68 13.81 14.24 -23.22
N VAL A 69 15.05 14.23 -22.79
CA VAL A 69 15.96 15.40 -22.86
C VAL A 69 17.34 14.98 -23.32
N ILE A 70 18.04 15.89 -24.00
CA ILE A 70 19.41 15.66 -24.48
C ILE A 70 20.39 15.95 -23.33
N ARG A 71 21.34 15.05 -23.11
CA ARG A 71 22.42 15.21 -22.13
C ARG A 71 23.17 16.53 -22.37
N GLY A 72 23.45 17.27 -21.30
CA GLY A 72 24.18 18.53 -21.35
C GLY A 72 23.39 19.73 -21.92
N ARG A 73 22.22 19.51 -22.52
CA ARG A 73 21.36 20.59 -23.02
C ARG A 73 20.53 21.17 -21.88
N ARG A 74 20.56 22.50 -21.74
CA ARG A 74 19.67 23.21 -20.82
C ARG A 74 18.24 23.11 -21.33
N THR A 75 17.36 22.50 -20.54
CA THR A 75 15.97 22.20 -20.92
C THR A 75 15.01 22.64 -19.83
N THR A 76 13.87 23.19 -20.21
CA THR A 76 12.76 23.50 -19.29
C THR A 76 11.81 22.31 -19.25
N VAL A 77 11.72 21.64 -18.11
CA VAL A 77 10.76 20.57 -17.84
C VAL A 77 9.54 21.17 -17.16
N ARG A 78 8.38 21.04 -17.80
CA ARG A 78 7.07 21.35 -17.25
C ARG A 78 6.63 20.19 -16.38
N VAL A 79 6.16 20.52 -15.19
CA VAL A 79 5.76 19.60 -14.14
C VAL A 79 4.28 19.81 -13.88
N LEU A 80 3.55 18.71 -13.71
CA LEU A 80 2.18 18.71 -13.24
C LEU A 80 2.03 17.66 -12.13
N VAL A 81 1.42 18.06 -11.02
CA VAL A 81 1.10 17.18 -9.89
C VAL A 81 -0.41 17.15 -9.67
N ARG A 82 -0.94 15.94 -9.50
CA ARG A 82 -2.36 15.68 -9.23
C ARG A 82 -2.56 14.66 -8.11
N THR A 83 -3.73 14.68 -7.50
CA THR A 83 -4.27 13.61 -6.65
C THR A 83 -5.70 13.34 -7.11
N GLY A 84 -5.95 12.15 -7.65
CA GLY A 84 -7.15 11.93 -8.46
C GLY A 84 -7.22 12.96 -9.58
N ASP A 85 -8.36 13.65 -9.70
CA ASP A 85 -8.60 14.72 -10.67
C ASP A 85 -8.16 16.11 -10.19
N MET A 86 -7.83 16.25 -8.90
CA MET A 86 -7.47 17.52 -8.29
C MET A 86 -6.03 17.93 -8.59
N ARG A 87 -5.82 19.24 -8.80
CA ARG A 87 -4.49 19.85 -8.88
C ARG A 87 -3.92 20.06 -7.49
N VAL A 88 -2.64 19.78 -7.31
CA VAL A 88 -2.01 19.81 -5.98
C VAL A 88 -1.05 20.99 -5.87
N ARG A 89 -1.39 21.97 -5.03
CA ARG A 89 -0.54 23.11 -4.67
C ARG A 89 0.55 22.71 -3.67
N GLY A 90 1.73 23.33 -3.77
CA GLY A 90 2.81 23.20 -2.78
C GLY A 90 3.53 21.84 -2.78
N ALA A 91 3.24 20.97 -3.76
CA ALA A 91 3.93 19.70 -3.88
C ALA A 91 5.39 19.91 -4.29
N ARG A 92 6.32 19.31 -3.56
CA ARG A 92 7.76 19.43 -3.80
C ARG A 92 8.19 18.38 -4.81
N VAL A 93 8.70 18.82 -5.96
CA VAL A 93 9.17 17.96 -7.06
C VAL A 93 10.66 18.07 -7.21
N ARG A 94 11.37 16.94 -7.15
CA ARG A 94 12.81 16.83 -7.31
C ARG A 94 13.17 16.09 -8.60
N ILE A 95 14.06 16.68 -9.40
CA ILE A 95 14.64 16.08 -10.62
C ILE A 95 16.15 16.30 -10.58
N GLY A 96 16.92 15.22 -10.35
CA GLY A 96 18.36 15.34 -10.14
C GLY A 96 18.70 16.09 -8.85
N ASP A 97 19.51 17.13 -8.95
CA ASP A 97 19.90 18.08 -7.91
C ASP A 97 18.87 19.21 -7.72
N ARG A 98 17.91 19.36 -8.64
CA ARG A 98 16.98 20.49 -8.65
C ARG A 98 15.64 20.15 -8.04
N THR A 99 15.07 21.11 -7.34
CA THR A 99 13.78 21.01 -6.66
C THR A 99 12.92 22.22 -6.99
N VAL A 100 11.61 22.01 -7.14
CA VAL A 100 10.62 23.07 -7.36
C VAL A 100 9.33 22.73 -6.61
N GLN A 101 8.52 23.73 -6.27
CA GLN A 101 7.19 23.55 -5.70
C GLN A 101 6.11 23.90 -6.74
N THR A 102 4.99 23.21 -6.70
CA THR A 102 3.84 23.52 -7.57
C THR A 102 3.06 24.74 -7.09
N GLY A 103 2.59 25.54 -8.05
CA GLY A 103 1.67 26.65 -7.82
C GLY A 103 0.23 26.19 -7.57
N ALA A 104 -0.70 27.14 -7.50
CA ALA A 104 -2.12 26.87 -7.25
C ALA A 104 -2.78 25.96 -8.30
N ASP A 105 -2.30 25.99 -9.53
CA ASP A 105 -2.76 25.15 -10.65
C ASP A 105 -2.12 23.74 -10.68
N GLY A 106 -1.32 23.41 -9.65
CA GLY A 106 -0.59 22.16 -9.54
C GLY A 106 0.56 22.02 -10.54
N ARG A 107 0.97 23.12 -11.19
CA ARG A 107 2.05 23.13 -12.17
C ARG A 107 3.31 23.80 -11.64
N ALA A 108 4.43 23.44 -12.25
CA ALA A 108 5.72 24.10 -12.07
C ALA A 108 6.56 24.01 -13.34
N ARG A 109 7.57 24.87 -13.47
CA ARG A 109 8.57 24.81 -14.54
C ARG A 109 9.94 24.72 -13.91
N LEU A 110 10.74 23.75 -14.35
CA LEU A 110 12.09 23.53 -13.83
C LEU A 110 13.08 23.56 -14.98
N ARG A 111 13.97 24.55 -14.97
CA ARG A 111 15.07 24.65 -15.93
C ARG A 111 16.26 23.89 -15.37
N LEU A 112 16.73 22.88 -16.10
CA LEU A 112 17.81 21.98 -15.66
C LEU A 112 18.76 21.63 -16.80
N ARG A 113 19.98 21.25 -16.45
CA ARG A 113 21.00 20.72 -17.37
C ARG A 113 21.54 19.41 -16.78
N LEU A 114 21.20 18.26 -17.38
CA LEU A 114 21.60 16.96 -16.87
C LEU A 114 22.91 16.51 -17.53
N VAL A 115 23.99 16.47 -16.76
CA VAL A 115 25.36 16.19 -17.24
C VAL A 115 25.86 14.75 -17.00
N GLY A 116 25.20 14.00 -16.10
CA GLY A 116 25.57 12.63 -15.76
C GLY A 116 25.31 11.60 -16.87
N ARG A 117 25.48 10.31 -16.53
CA ARG A 117 25.24 9.18 -17.46
C ARG A 117 23.84 9.28 -18.10
N PRO A 118 23.72 9.08 -19.43
CA PRO A 118 22.44 8.88 -20.12
C PRO A 118 21.64 7.73 -19.50
N GLY A 119 20.32 7.75 -19.68
CA GLY A 119 19.41 6.73 -19.14
C GLY A 119 18.18 7.33 -18.47
N ALA A 120 17.39 6.48 -17.81
CA ALA A 120 16.21 6.92 -17.07
C ALA A 120 16.61 7.66 -15.79
N ARG A 121 16.04 8.84 -15.58
CA ARG A 121 16.15 9.62 -14.35
C ARG A 121 14.79 9.70 -13.67
N THR A 122 14.75 9.36 -12.39
CA THR A 122 13.52 9.43 -11.61
C THR A 122 13.31 10.83 -11.07
N ALA A 123 12.20 11.44 -11.43
CA ALA A 123 11.64 12.60 -10.75
C ALA A 123 10.73 12.10 -9.61
N ARG A 124 10.82 12.74 -8.45
CA ARG A 124 10.03 12.37 -7.26
C ARG A 124 9.18 13.56 -6.83
N VAL A 125 7.97 13.29 -6.36
CA VAL A 125 7.09 14.30 -5.77
C VAL A 125 6.70 13.91 -4.35
N THR A 126 6.74 14.89 -3.44
CA THR A 126 6.34 14.72 -2.04
C THR A 126 5.44 15.86 -1.58
N LEU A 127 4.50 15.52 -0.71
CA LEU A 127 3.64 16.44 0.03
C LEU A 127 3.27 15.77 1.35
N ARG A 128 3.20 16.52 2.45
CA ARG A 128 2.79 15.99 3.76
C ARG A 128 1.35 15.45 3.67
N GLY A 129 1.07 14.34 4.35
CA GLY A 129 -0.26 13.72 4.33
C GLY A 129 -0.60 12.98 3.03
N HIS A 130 0.35 12.84 2.09
CA HIS A 130 0.14 12.15 0.82
C HIS A 130 1.14 11.03 0.60
N ARG A 131 0.73 9.98 -0.11
CA ARG A 131 1.63 8.97 -0.66
C ARG A 131 2.44 9.58 -1.80
N ARG A 132 3.75 9.41 -1.72
CA ARG A 132 4.73 9.95 -2.69
C ARG A 132 4.46 9.44 -4.11
N GLY A 133 4.77 10.25 -5.10
CA GLY A 133 4.67 9.91 -6.52
C GLY A 133 6.02 9.98 -7.23
N ALA A 134 6.12 9.37 -8.41
CA ALA A 134 7.32 9.45 -9.24
C ALA A 134 6.99 9.40 -10.73
N ALA A 135 7.90 9.93 -11.54
CA ALA A 135 7.86 9.87 -13.00
C ALA A 135 9.28 9.69 -13.55
N ARG A 136 9.41 9.17 -14.77
CA ARG A 136 10.71 8.97 -15.44
C ARG A 136 10.95 10.03 -16.51
N LEU A 137 12.15 10.58 -16.52
CA LEU A 137 12.70 11.44 -17.56
C LEU A 137 13.86 10.72 -18.25
N ARG A 138 13.78 10.49 -19.56
CA ARG A 138 14.83 9.81 -20.31
C ARG A 138 15.89 10.81 -20.77
N VAL A 139 17.13 10.62 -20.34
CA VAL A 139 18.29 11.38 -20.81
C VAL A 139 18.93 10.60 -21.94
N VAL A 140 19.00 11.20 -23.13
CA VAL A 140 19.62 10.59 -24.31
C VAL A 140 20.93 11.30 -24.67
N ARG A 141 21.81 10.59 -25.39
CA ARG A 141 22.92 11.24 -26.10
C ARG A 141 22.34 12.07 -27.25
N ARG A 142 23.09 13.10 -27.67
CA ARG A 142 22.76 13.84 -28.88
C ARG A 142 23.01 12.94 -30.08
#